data_AF-A0A7Y0U294-F1
#
_entry.id   AF-A0A7Y0U294-F1
#
_cell.length_a   1.000
_cell.length_b   1.000
_cell.length_c   1.000
_cell.angle_alpha   90.00
_cell.angle_beta   90.00
_cell.angle_gamma   90.00
#
_symmetry.space_group_name_H-M   'P 1'
#
loop_
_entity.id
_entity.type
_entity.pdbx_description
1 polymer ?
#
loop_
_entity_poly.entity_id
_entity_poly.type
_entity_poly.pdbx_seq_one_letter_code
_entity_poly.pdbx_strand_id
1 'polypeptide(L)'
;MLRLLSERRMKTYLDATSGDLELAFDLYARNLQISSILLKTTAMVEVIMRNAIDSVLVGWNTANQFADDWFDLPLLDKHARNDVAQARTRILRRGCPVDHDKTVAELSFGFWRFLTTRRYHASLWVPVLHRAFPNGNPDLRQRQREVSRLLCSMTFIRNRAAHLESMFRRNMARDAAQAKQLLGWISEDAVLWFDDVMGTDVQMQISLFS
;
A
#
# COMPACT_ATOMS: atom_id res chain seq x y z
N MET A 1 -21.47 -19.32 20.15
CA MET A 1 -20.36 -18.53 19.60
C MET A 1 -19.75 -19.13 18.33
N LEU A 2 -19.39 -20.41 18.29
CA LEU A 2 -18.78 -21.04 17.09
C LEU A 2 -19.60 -20.91 15.79
N ARG A 3 -20.94 -20.83 15.86
CA ARG A 3 -21.82 -20.64 14.68
C ARG A 3 -21.72 -19.24 14.03
N LEU A 4 -21.07 -18.28 14.68
CA LEU A 4 -20.92 -16.90 14.17
C LEU A 4 -19.70 -16.71 13.26
N LEU A 5 -18.78 -17.70 13.23
CA LEU A 5 -17.59 -17.71 12.39
C LEU A 5 -17.53 -19.06 11.67
N SER A 6 -17.04 -19.11 10.43
CA SER A 6 -16.91 -20.40 9.74
C SER A 6 -15.95 -21.32 10.49
N GLU A 7 -16.26 -22.63 10.57
CA GLU A 7 -15.39 -23.63 11.20
C GLU A 7 -13.96 -23.56 10.65
N ARG A 8 -13.84 -23.34 9.34
CA ARG A 8 -12.56 -23.21 8.65
C ARG A 8 -11.73 -22.01 9.14
N ARG A 9 -12.38 -20.90 9.52
CA ARG A 9 -11.68 -19.74 10.09
C ARG A 9 -11.23 -20.00 11.52
N MET A 10 -12.10 -20.59 12.34
CA MET A 10 -11.80 -20.83 13.75
C MET A 10 -10.77 -21.93 13.96
N LYS A 11 -10.69 -22.91 13.05
CA LYS A 11 -9.74 -24.02 13.11
C LYS A 11 -8.29 -23.56 13.31
N THR A 12 -7.83 -22.54 12.57
CA THR A 12 -6.45 -22.02 12.72
C THR A 12 -6.16 -21.48 14.11
N TYR A 13 -7.16 -20.92 14.79
CA TYR A 13 -7.02 -20.39 16.14
C TYR A 13 -7.09 -21.50 17.19
N LEU A 14 -8.05 -22.43 17.05
CA LEU A 14 -8.17 -23.61 17.91
C LEU A 14 -6.91 -24.50 17.85
N ASP A 15 -6.37 -24.72 16.65
CA ASP A 15 -5.13 -25.47 16.46
C ASP A 15 -3.95 -24.78 17.16
N ALA A 16 -3.95 -23.43 17.22
CA ALA A 16 -2.91 -22.65 17.88
C ALA A 16 -3.06 -22.59 19.41
N THR A 17 -4.25 -22.87 19.94
CA THR A 17 -4.59 -22.83 21.38
C THR A 17 -4.88 -24.20 21.97
N SER A 18 -4.45 -25.27 21.30
CA SER A 18 -4.66 -26.66 21.74
C SER A 18 -6.13 -27.02 21.99
N GLY A 19 -7.04 -26.42 21.24
CA GLY A 19 -8.49 -26.65 21.35
C GLY A 19 -9.19 -25.80 22.41
N ASP A 20 -8.48 -24.94 23.14
CA ASP A 20 -9.10 -24.00 24.07
C ASP A 20 -9.87 -22.93 23.29
N LEU A 21 -11.18 -22.92 23.50
CA LEU A 21 -12.12 -22.06 22.79
C LEU A 21 -12.00 -20.59 23.21
N GLU A 22 -11.80 -20.31 24.50
CA GLU A 22 -11.71 -18.96 25.03
C GLU A 22 -10.43 -18.29 24.52
N LEU A 23 -9.31 -18.99 24.64
CA LEU A 23 -8.04 -18.54 24.07
C LEU A 23 -8.09 -18.36 22.55
N ALA A 24 -8.85 -19.21 21.83
CA ALA A 24 -9.01 -19.07 20.38
C ALA A 24 -9.77 -17.80 20.00
N PHE A 25 -10.81 -17.42 20.75
CA PHE A 25 -11.53 -16.16 20.55
C PHE A 25 -10.66 -14.95 20.88
N ASP A 26 -9.87 -15.01 21.95
CA ASP A 26 -8.91 -13.95 22.29
C ASP A 26 -7.86 -13.76 21.19
N LEU A 27 -7.31 -14.86 20.67
CA LEU A 27 -6.34 -14.82 19.58
C LEU A 27 -6.97 -14.28 18.29
N TYR A 28 -8.24 -14.59 18.03
CA TYR A 28 -8.99 -14.02 16.91
C TYR A 28 -9.18 -12.50 17.07
N ALA A 29 -9.56 -12.03 18.27
CA ALA A 29 -9.68 -10.59 18.55
C ALA A 29 -8.34 -9.86 18.38
N ARG A 30 -7.23 -10.44 18.87
CA ARG A 30 -5.88 -9.93 18.62
C ARG A 30 -5.55 -9.88 17.13
N ASN A 31 -5.96 -10.88 16.35
CA ASN A 31 -5.76 -10.87 14.90
C ASN A 31 -6.52 -9.72 14.20
N LEU A 32 -7.70 -9.34 14.69
CA LEU A 32 -8.43 -8.17 14.19
C LEU A 32 -7.66 -6.88 14.46
N GLN A 33 -7.11 -6.72 15.66
CA GLN A 33 -6.27 -5.57 16.02
C GLN A 33 -5.02 -5.49 15.13
N ILE A 34 -4.30 -6.59 14.96
CA ILE A 34 -3.15 -6.69 14.04
C ILE A 34 -3.54 -6.30 12.62
N SER A 35 -4.67 -6.81 12.12
CA SER A 35 -5.16 -6.49 10.78
C SER A 35 -5.47 -5.01 10.63
N SER A 36 -6.07 -4.38 11.66
CA SER A 36 -6.36 -2.94 11.66
C SER A 36 -5.09 -2.10 11.59
N ILE A 37 -4.08 -2.41 12.40
CA ILE A 37 -2.77 -1.73 12.39
C ILE A 37 -2.10 -1.84 11.02
N LEU A 38 -2.13 -3.04 10.40
CA LEU A 38 -1.55 -3.25 9.07
C LEU A 38 -2.31 -2.50 7.98
N LEU A 39 -3.65 -2.46 8.05
CA LEU A 39 -4.46 -1.66 7.13
C LEU A 39 -4.12 -0.18 7.24
N LYS A 40 -4.03 0.35 8.46
CA LYS A 40 -3.60 1.75 8.73
C LYS A 40 -2.20 2.03 8.17
N THR A 41 -1.24 1.14 8.44
CA THR A 41 0.13 1.21 7.91
C THR A 41 0.14 1.30 6.39
N THR A 42 -0.58 0.39 5.72
CA THR A 42 -0.59 0.36 4.25
C THR A 42 -1.38 1.51 3.63
N ALA A 43 -2.41 2.04 4.30
CA ALA A 43 -3.15 3.20 3.85
C ALA A 43 -2.28 4.47 3.83
N MET A 44 -1.46 4.68 4.87
CA MET A 44 -0.50 5.80 4.89
C MET A 44 0.50 5.69 3.73
N VAL A 45 1.08 4.50 3.54
CA VAL A 45 1.98 4.24 2.42
C VAL A 45 1.29 4.50 1.08
N GLU A 46 0.05 4.04 0.90
CA GLU A 46 -0.72 4.21 -0.34
C GLU A 46 -0.87 5.69 -0.70
N VAL A 47 -1.36 6.50 0.24
CA VAL A 47 -1.63 7.92 0.00
C VAL A 47 -0.35 8.69 -0.28
N ILE A 48 0.69 8.51 0.54
CA ILE A 48 1.94 9.25 0.41
C ILE A 48 2.66 8.89 -0.89
N MET A 49 2.80 7.58 -1.16
CA MET A 49 3.44 7.10 -2.40
C MET A 49 2.66 7.56 -3.63
N ARG A 50 1.33 7.43 -3.64
CA ARG A 50 0.51 7.87 -4.76
C ARG A 50 0.76 9.34 -5.07
N ASN A 51 0.64 10.21 -4.07
CA ASN A 51 0.78 11.64 -4.27
C ASN A 51 2.20 12.02 -4.73
N ALA A 52 3.22 11.33 -4.23
CA ALA A 52 4.61 11.53 -4.68
C ALA A 52 4.81 11.11 -6.15
N ILE A 53 4.29 9.96 -6.55
CA ILE A 53 4.35 9.47 -7.94
C ILE A 53 3.57 10.40 -8.87
N ASP A 54 2.36 10.77 -8.48
CA ASP A 54 1.49 11.62 -9.26
C ASP A 54 2.11 13.00 -9.49
N SER A 55 2.61 13.64 -8.43
CA SER A 55 3.27 14.95 -8.50
C SER A 55 4.42 14.99 -9.50
N VAL A 56 5.29 13.96 -9.52
CA VAL A 56 6.41 13.92 -10.47
C VAL A 56 5.95 13.68 -11.91
N LEU A 57 4.89 12.89 -12.11
CA LEU A 57 4.33 12.62 -13.44
C LEU A 57 3.60 13.83 -14.00
N VAL A 58 2.81 14.54 -13.18
CA VAL A 58 2.18 15.82 -13.53
C VAL A 58 3.27 16.81 -13.94
N GLY A 59 4.28 17.02 -13.11
CA GLY A 59 5.37 17.96 -13.40
C GLY A 59 6.11 17.62 -14.69
N TRP A 60 6.37 16.34 -14.95
CA TRP A 60 7.01 15.90 -16.18
C TRP A 60 6.13 16.06 -17.42
N ASN A 61 4.83 15.73 -17.31
CA ASN A 61 3.85 15.93 -18.37
C ASN A 61 3.73 17.41 -18.75
N THR A 62 3.57 18.30 -17.76
CA THR A 62 3.47 19.74 -17.97
C THR A 62 4.75 20.33 -18.55
N ALA A 63 5.93 19.97 -18.01
CA ALA A 63 7.20 20.51 -18.49
C ALA A 63 7.50 20.17 -19.96
N ASN A 64 7.01 19.03 -20.44
CA ASN A 64 7.20 18.60 -21.82
C ASN A 64 5.99 18.82 -22.73
N GLN A 65 4.89 19.36 -22.20
CA GLN A 65 3.64 19.63 -22.95
C GLN A 65 3.12 18.40 -23.69
N PHE A 66 3.16 17.23 -23.06
CA PHE A 66 2.82 15.98 -23.74
C PHE A 66 1.31 15.76 -23.93
N ALA A 67 0.52 15.97 -22.88
CA ALA A 67 -0.92 15.80 -22.86
C ALA A 67 -1.57 16.69 -21.79
N ASP A 68 -2.90 16.81 -21.80
CA ASP A 68 -3.64 17.52 -20.75
C ASP A 68 -3.51 16.83 -19.37
N ASP A 69 -3.51 15.50 -19.38
CA ASP A 69 -3.33 14.65 -18.20
C ASP A 69 -2.31 13.55 -18.51
N TRP A 70 -1.41 13.26 -17.56
CA TRP A 70 -0.40 12.24 -17.74
C TRP A 70 -1.00 10.83 -17.90
N PHE A 71 -2.22 10.60 -17.41
CA PHE A 71 -2.95 9.35 -17.62
C PHE A 71 -3.19 9.02 -19.09
N ASP A 72 -3.18 10.03 -19.97
CA ASP A 72 -3.47 9.89 -21.40
C ASP A 72 -2.18 9.75 -22.25
N LEU A 73 -1.01 9.67 -21.60
CA LEU A 73 0.26 9.40 -22.29
C LEU A 73 0.29 8.00 -22.91
N PRO A 74 0.83 7.84 -24.14
CA PRO A 74 0.94 6.54 -24.82
C PRO A 74 1.99 5.60 -24.19
N LEU A 75 2.51 5.94 -23.00
CA LEU A 75 3.51 5.19 -22.25
C LEU A 75 2.88 4.13 -21.34
N LEU A 76 1.64 4.35 -20.90
CA LEU A 76 0.89 3.38 -20.11
C LEU A 76 0.50 2.20 -20.99
N ASP A 77 0.76 0.97 -20.56
CA ASP A 77 0.37 -0.21 -21.30
C ASP A 77 -1.14 -0.47 -21.24
N LYS A 78 -1.61 -1.50 -21.95
CA LYS A 78 -3.04 -1.87 -21.98
C LYS A 78 -3.61 -2.12 -20.58
N HIS A 79 -2.83 -2.67 -19.65
CA HIS A 79 -3.31 -2.97 -18.31
C HIS A 79 -3.52 -1.69 -17.50
N ALA A 80 -2.52 -0.81 -17.45
CA ALA A 80 -2.62 0.46 -16.75
C ALA A 80 -3.73 1.35 -17.33
N ARG A 81 -3.86 1.42 -18.66
CA ARG A 81 -4.95 2.17 -19.31
C ARG A 81 -6.33 1.61 -18.97
N ASN A 82 -6.46 0.29 -18.87
CA ASN A 82 -7.73 -0.33 -18.46
C ASN A 82 -8.07 0.02 -17.01
N ASP A 83 -7.10 0.05 -16.10
CA ASP A 83 -7.31 0.43 -14.70
C ASP A 83 -7.79 1.89 -14.59
N VAL A 84 -7.18 2.81 -15.36
CA VAL A 84 -7.61 4.21 -15.46
C VAL A 84 -9.03 4.31 -16.02
N ALA A 85 -9.34 3.61 -17.12
CA ALA A 85 -10.68 3.62 -17.71
C ALA A 85 -11.75 3.08 -16.75
N GLN A 86 -11.44 2.03 -15.99
CA GLN A 86 -12.34 1.51 -14.96
C GLN A 86 -12.51 2.48 -13.79
N ALA A 87 -11.45 3.18 -13.38
CA ALA A 87 -11.54 4.24 -12.36
C ALA A 87 -12.46 5.38 -12.83
N ARG A 88 -12.21 5.93 -14.02
CA ARG A 88 -13.06 6.97 -14.64
C ARG A 88 -14.53 6.52 -14.78
N THR A 89 -14.76 5.26 -15.17
CA THR A 89 -16.12 4.67 -15.24
C THR A 89 -16.80 4.60 -13.86
N ARG A 90 -16.07 4.22 -12.80
CA ARG A 90 -16.60 4.17 -11.43
C ARG A 90 -17.00 5.56 -10.93
N ILE A 91 -16.21 6.58 -11.25
CA ILE A 91 -16.51 7.99 -10.91
C ILE A 91 -17.80 8.45 -11.59
N LEU A 92 -17.93 8.21 -12.90
CA LEU A 92 -19.14 8.54 -13.66
C LEU A 92 -20.39 7.86 -13.12
N ARG A 93 -20.28 6.58 -12.71
CA ARG A 93 -21.40 5.83 -12.11
C ARG A 93 -21.87 6.41 -10.77
N ARG A 94 -21.01 7.14 -10.04
CA ARG A 94 -21.38 7.87 -8.82
C ARG A 94 -22.00 9.24 -9.11
N GLY A 95 -22.16 9.62 -10.39
CA GLY A 95 -22.69 10.91 -10.80
C GLY A 95 -21.71 12.08 -10.63
N CYS A 96 -20.42 11.78 -10.46
CA CYS A 96 -19.38 12.81 -10.30
C CYS A 96 -18.72 13.12 -11.65
N PRO A 97 -18.35 14.39 -11.92
CA PRO A 97 -17.51 14.69 -13.07
C PRO A 97 -16.14 14.06 -12.87
N VAL A 98 -15.59 13.49 -13.95
CA VAL A 98 -14.23 12.93 -13.98
C VAL A 98 -13.25 14.10 -14.03
N ASP A 99 -12.39 14.16 -13.03
CA ASP A 99 -11.23 15.03 -12.98
C ASP A 99 -9.99 14.22 -12.58
N HIS A 100 -8.84 14.88 -12.62
CA HIS A 100 -7.55 14.28 -12.31
C HIS A 100 -7.51 13.73 -10.88
N ASP A 101 -7.80 14.58 -9.89
CA ASP A 101 -7.71 14.23 -8.46
C ASP A 101 -8.63 13.06 -8.08
N LYS A 102 -9.85 13.00 -8.63
CA LYS A 102 -10.74 11.85 -8.42
C LYS A 102 -10.20 10.61 -9.10
N THR A 103 -9.61 10.72 -10.28
CA THR A 103 -8.97 9.58 -10.97
C THR A 103 -7.83 9.04 -10.11
N VAL A 104 -6.95 9.91 -9.61
CA VAL A 104 -5.89 9.57 -8.67
C VAL A 104 -6.45 8.87 -7.43
N ALA A 105 -7.54 9.40 -6.85
CA ALA A 105 -8.17 8.84 -5.66
C ALA A 105 -8.84 7.45 -5.88
N GLU A 106 -9.39 7.19 -7.06
CA GLU A 106 -10.13 5.94 -7.37
C GLU A 106 -9.21 4.79 -7.83
N LEU A 107 -7.95 5.10 -8.18
CA LEU A 107 -6.93 4.11 -8.52
C LEU A 107 -6.41 3.37 -7.29
N SER A 108 -6.32 2.05 -7.40
CA SER A 108 -5.91 1.19 -6.28
C SER A 108 -4.40 1.22 -6.03
N PHE A 109 -3.97 0.84 -4.83
CA PHE A 109 -2.56 0.49 -4.53
C PHE A 109 -1.88 -0.33 -5.64
N GLY A 110 -2.59 -1.30 -6.22
CA GLY A 110 -2.05 -2.18 -7.26
C GLY A 110 -1.59 -1.43 -8.50
N PHE A 111 -2.33 -0.40 -8.91
CA PHE A 111 -1.97 0.46 -10.03
C PHE A 111 -0.66 1.21 -9.76
N TRP A 112 -0.56 1.89 -8.62
CA TRP A 112 0.63 2.66 -8.23
C TRP A 112 1.86 1.76 -8.09
N ARG A 113 1.70 0.58 -7.47
CA ARG A 113 2.76 -0.44 -7.45
C ARG A 113 3.16 -0.84 -8.87
N PHE A 114 2.21 -1.07 -9.76
CA PHE A 114 2.48 -1.55 -11.11
C PHE A 114 3.38 -0.59 -11.91
N LEU A 115 3.19 0.73 -11.75
CA LEU A 115 4.04 1.76 -12.35
C LEU A 115 5.51 1.67 -11.91
N THR A 116 5.78 1.18 -10.69
CA THR A 116 7.15 1.03 -10.19
C THR A 116 7.85 -0.26 -10.64
N THR A 117 7.21 -1.11 -11.43
CA THR A 117 7.78 -2.41 -11.85
C THR A 117 8.81 -2.26 -12.96
N ARG A 118 9.59 -3.33 -13.19
CA ARG A 118 10.60 -3.38 -14.26
C ARG A 118 10.01 -3.10 -15.65
N ARG A 119 8.71 -3.34 -15.84
CA ARG A 119 8.00 -3.08 -17.09
C ARG A 119 8.09 -1.61 -17.52
N TYR A 120 8.05 -0.69 -16.56
CA TYR A 120 8.14 0.74 -16.78
C TYR A 120 9.54 1.31 -16.53
N HIS A 121 10.56 0.44 -16.42
CA HIS A 121 11.90 0.89 -16.06
C HIS A 121 12.46 1.90 -17.07
N ALA A 122 12.41 1.59 -18.36
CA ALA A 122 12.94 2.48 -19.41
C ALA A 122 11.97 3.62 -19.75
N SER A 123 10.67 3.41 -19.67
CA SER A 123 9.65 4.36 -20.15
C SER A 123 9.21 5.40 -19.13
N LEU A 124 9.17 5.07 -17.83
CA LEU A 124 8.76 5.99 -16.77
C LEU A 124 9.78 6.11 -15.65
N TRP A 125 10.41 5.00 -15.22
CA TRP A 125 11.32 5.02 -14.07
C TRP A 125 12.56 5.86 -14.29
N VAL A 126 13.37 5.51 -15.29
CA VAL A 126 14.60 6.23 -15.62
C VAL A 126 14.32 7.69 -16.00
N PRO A 127 13.29 8.01 -16.81
CA PRO A 127 13.00 9.40 -17.14
C PRO A 127 12.54 10.25 -15.96
N VAL A 128 11.63 9.74 -15.11
CA VAL A 128 10.94 10.58 -14.12
C VAL A 128 10.60 9.91 -12.79
N LEU A 129 10.06 8.68 -12.75
CA LEU A 129 9.46 8.14 -11.50
C LEU A 129 10.47 7.95 -10.36
N HIS A 130 11.75 7.74 -10.67
CA HIS A 130 12.78 7.67 -9.63
C HIS A 130 12.87 8.93 -8.76
N ARG A 131 12.39 10.08 -9.26
CA ARG A 131 12.33 11.35 -8.55
C ARG A 131 11.27 11.38 -7.44
N ALA A 132 10.27 10.49 -7.47
CA ALA A 132 9.33 10.33 -6.37
C ALA A 132 9.98 9.68 -5.14
N PHE A 133 11.17 9.10 -5.31
CA PHE A 133 11.94 8.43 -4.26
C PHE A 133 13.36 9.03 -4.19
N PRO A 134 13.50 10.34 -3.90
CA PRO A 134 14.78 11.05 -4.00
C PRO A 134 15.85 10.47 -3.06
N ASN A 135 15.47 10.01 -1.87
CA ASN A 135 16.41 9.53 -0.84
C ASN A 135 16.69 8.01 -0.93
N GLY A 136 16.25 7.36 -2.01
CA GLY A 136 16.57 5.96 -2.27
C GLY A 136 17.98 5.74 -2.80
N ASN A 137 18.33 4.48 -3.08
CA ASN A 137 19.65 4.10 -3.61
C ASN A 137 20.08 4.97 -4.82
N PRO A 138 21.32 5.48 -4.90
CA PRO A 138 21.75 6.33 -6.01
C PRO A 138 21.72 5.62 -7.38
N ASP A 139 21.89 4.30 -7.41
CA ASP A 139 21.71 3.50 -8.61
C ASP A 139 20.21 3.35 -8.92
N LEU A 140 19.77 3.91 -10.05
CA LEU A 140 18.35 3.92 -10.43
C LEU A 140 17.75 2.52 -10.57
N ARG A 141 18.54 1.53 -11.03
CA ARG A 141 18.06 0.16 -11.21
C ARG A 141 17.92 -0.55 -9.88
N GLN A 142 18.85 -0.33 -8.95
CA GLN A 142 18.77 -0.85 -7.59
C GLN A 142 17.59 -0.21 -6.85
N ARG A 143 17.45 1.12 -6.93
CA ARG A 143 16.32 1.88 -6.36
C ARG A 143 14.97 1.34 -6.85
N GLN A 144 14.83 1.09 -8.15
CA GLN A 144 13.61 0.52 -8.74
C GLN A 144 13.26 -0.83 -8.12
N ARG A 145 14.25 -1.74 -8.05
CA ARG A 145 14.08 -3.08 -7.50
C ARG A 145 13.68 -3.04 -6.03
N GLU A 146 14.33 -2.19 -5.26
CA GLU A 146 14.07 -1.99 -3.85
C GLU A 146 12.67 -1.44 -3.58
N VAL A 147 12.27 -0.36 -4.27
CA VAL A 147 10.92 0.21 -4.19
C VAL A 147 9.86 -0.81 -4.60
N SER A 148 10.03 -1.47 -5.74
CA SER A 148 9.08 -2.49 -6.22
C SER A 148 8.95 -3.66 -5.25
N ARG A 149 10.06 -4.09 -4.61
CA ARG A 149 10.05 -5.13 -3.57
C ARG A 149 9.29 -4.69 -2.32
N LEU A 150 9.52 -3.48 -1.82
CA LEU A 150 8.81 -2.97 -0.63
C LEU A 150 7.31 -2.81 -0.92
N LEU A 151 6.95 -2.23 -2.06
CA LEU A 151 5.54 -2.11 -2.48
C LEU A 151 4.89 -3.49 -2.67
N CYS A 152 5.65 -4.48 -3.14
CA CYS A 152 5.17 -5.86 -3.20
C CYS A 152 4.81 -6.43 -1.83
N SER A 153 5.70 -6.23 -0.84
CA SER A 153 5.45 -6.59 0.55
C SER A 153 4.19 -5.90 1.06
N MET A 154 4.06 -4.59 0.85
CA MET A 154 2.90 -3.80 1.31
C MET A 154 1.57 -4.25 0.67
N THR A 155 1.55 -4.60 -0.61
CA THR A 155 0.34 -5.18 -1.23
C THR A 155 -0.04 -6.51 -0.57
N PHE A 156 0.95 -7.37 -0.32
CA PHE A 156 0.72 -8.67 0.30
C PHE A 156 0.13 -8.53 1.71
N ILE A 157 0.67 -7.63 2.53
CA ILE A 157 0.15 -7.44 3.90
C ILE A 157 -1.23 -6.80 3.89
N ARG A 158 -1.48 -5.81 3.01
CA ARG A 158 -2.78 -5.17 2.84
C ARG A 158 -3.85 -6.20 2.52
N ASN A 159 -3.61 -7.05 1.53
CA ASN A 159 -4.59 -8.05 1.08
C ASN A 159 -4.90 -9.05 2.19
N ARG A 160 -3.88 -9.57 2.87
CA ARG A 160 -4.09 -10.50 3.99
C ARG A 160 -4.86 -9.88 5.14
N ALA A 161 -4.55 -8.64 5.50
CA ALA A 161 -5.23 -7.90 6.55
C ALA A 161 -6.69 -7.60 6.16
N ALA A 162 -6.93 -7.16 4.92
CA ALA A 162 -8.29 -6.92 4.40
C ALA A 162 -9.15 -8.19 4.37
N HIS A 163 -8.53 -9.35 4.11
CA HIS A 163 -9.20 -10.64 4.16
C HIS A 163 -9.26 -11.24 5.58
N LEU A 164 -8.74 -10.57 6.61
CA LEU A 164 -8.67 -11.08 7.99
C LEU A 164 -8.06 -12.50 8.04
N GLU A 165 -7.01 -12.71 7.26
CA GLU A 165 -6.22 -13.94 7.34
C GLU A 165 -5.47 -13.99 8.69
N SER A 166 -5.07 -15.19 9.12
CA SER A 166 -4.25 -15.34 10.32
C SER A 166 -2.88 -14.65 10.11
N MET A 167 -2.58 -13.70 11.01
CA MET A 167 -1.39 -12.86 11.03
C MET A 167 -0.82 -12.71 12.46
N PHE A 168 -1.33 -13.46 13.45
CA PHE A 168 -0.87 -13.39 14.84
C PHE A 168 0.59 -13.83 15.07
N ARG A 169 1.24 -14.50 14.09
CA ARG A 169 2.69 -14.81 14.10
C ARG A 169 3.54 -13.83 13.31
N ARG A 170 2.95 -12.74 12.80
CA ARG A 170 3.63 -11.81 11.89
C ARG A 170 4.52 -10.86 12.66
N ASN A 171 5.71 -10.58 12.12
CA ASN A 171 6.62 -9.60 12.68
C ASN A 171 6.22 -8.18 12.22
N MET A 172 5.35 -7.54 12.99
CA MET A 172 4.86 -6.19 12.69
C MET A 172 5.95 -5.12 12.76
N ALA A 173 6.95 -5.30 13.62
CA ALA A 173 8.10 -4.38 13.68
C ALA A 173 8.85 -4.34 12.34
N ARG A 174 9.00 -5.50 11.70
CA ARG A 174 9.58 -5.60 10.34
C ARG A 174 8.71 -4.91 9.29
N ASP A 175 7.39 -5.08 9.35
CA ASP A 175 6.47 -4.44 8.40
C ASP A 175 6.49 -2.91 8.55
N ALA A 176 6.48 -2.42 9.79
CA ALA A 176 6.61 -0.99 10.10
C ALA A 176 7.97 -0.44 9.63
N ALA A 177 9.07 -1.16 9.87
CA ALA A 177 10.39 -0.77 9.37
C ALA A 177 10.44 -0.70 7.83
N GLN A 178 9.79 -1.63 7.13
CA GLN A 178 9.67 -1.61 5.67
C GLN A 178 8.84 -0.42 5.17
N ALA A 179 7.72 -0.11 5.84
CA ALA A 179 6.92 1.06 5.52
C ALA A 179 7.73 2.34 5.71
N LYS A 180 8.42 2.49 6.86
CA LYS A 180 9.29 3.64 7.13
C LYS A 180 10.44 3.78 6.15
N GLN A 181 11.06 2.67 5.76
CA GLN A 181 12.11 2.69 4.74
C GLN A 181 11.59 3.27 3.42
N LEU A 182 10.42 2.82 2.97
CA LEU A 182 9.81 3.32 1.74
C LEU A 182 9.41 4.79 1.86
N LEU A 183 8.80 5.18 2.98
CA LEU A 183 8.40 6.57 3.23
C LEU A 183 9.61 7.51 3.32
N GLY A 184 10.68 7.08 3.99
CA GLY A 184 11.93 7.85 4.09
C GLY A 184 12.61 8.09 2.75
N TRP A 185 12.42 7.18 1.79
CA TRP A 185 12.86 7.42 0.41
C TRP A 185 12.08 8.51 -0.30
N ILE A 186 10.84 8.78 0.11
CA ILE A 186 10.00 9.85 -0.41
C ILE A 186 10.32 11.16 0.32
N SER A 187 10.22 11.18 1.65
CA SER A 187 10.44 12.35 2.49
C SER A 187 10.69 11.94 3.95
N GLU A 188 11.54 12.68 4.65
CA GLU A 188 11.73 12.54 6.10
C GLU A 188 10.45 12.89 6.88
N ASP A 189 9.72 13.92 6.44
CA ASP A 189 8.45 14.33 7.04
C ASP A 189 7.40 13.20 7.00
N ALA A 190 7.42 12.38 5.95
CA ALA A 190 6.54 11.22 5.83
C ALA A 190 6.82 10.17 6.92
N VAL A 191 8.08 10.01 7.33
CA VAL A 191 8.46 9.11 8.42
C VAL A 191 8.04 9.68 9.76
N LEU A 192 8.27 10.98 9.99
CA LEU A 192 7.84 11.66 11.22
C LEU A 192 6.33 11.56 11.41
N TRP A 193 5.57 11.83 10.34
CA TRP A 193 4.11 11.70 10.38
C TRP A 193 3.66 10.25 10.59
N PHE A 194 4.36 9.27 9.98
CA PHE A 194 4.09 7.86 10.24
C PHE A 194 4.32 7.49 11.71
N ASP A 195 5.43 7.90 12.31
CA ASP A 195 5.72 7.60 13.71
C ASP A 195 4.77 8.31 14.67
N ASP A 196 4.30 9.52 14.36
CA ASP A 196 3.26 10.21 15.12
C ASP A 196 1.92 9.44 15.10
N VAL A 197 1.46 9.09 13.89
CA VAL A 197 0.18 8.40 13.69
C VAL A 197 0.22 6.97 14.24
N MET A 198 1.35 6.28 14.15
CA MET A 198 1.52 4.89 14.57
C MET A 198 2.06 4.74 15.99
N GLY A 199 2.63 5.78 16.59
CA GLY A 199 3.26 5.72 17.92
C GLY A 199 2.31 5.27 19.02
N THR A 200 1.02 5.59 18.88
CA THR A 200 -0.05 5.09 19.76
C THR A 200 -0.34 3.59 19.57
N ASP A 201 -0.25 3.08 18.34
CA ASP A 201 -0.49 1.67 18.02
C ASP A 201 0.70 0.77 18.38
N VAL A 202 1.94 1.30 18.30
CA VAL A 202 3.17 0.57 18.66
C VAL A 202 3.29 0.39 20.18
N GLN A 203 2.88 1.38 20.98
CA GLN A 203 2.75 1.20 22.43
C GLN A 203 1.70 0.13 22.77
N MET A 204 0.60 0.09 22.03
CA MET A 204 -0.40 -0.98 22.13
C MET A 204 0.20 -2.36 21.80
N GLN A 205 1.07 -2.47 20.78
CA GLN A 205 1.77 -3.73 20.48
C GLN A 205 2.63 -4.23 21.63
N ILE A 206 3.36 -3.36 22.33
CA ILE A 206 4.20 -3.76 23.46
C ILE A 206 3.33 -4.35 24.59
N SER A 207 2.14 -3.79 24.84
CA SER A 207 1.18 -4.32 25.81
C SER A 207 0.45 -5.61 25.38
N LEU A 208 0.45 -5.94 24.08
CA LEU A 208 -0.27 -7.10 23.54
C LEU A 208 0.57 -8.39 23.52
N PHE A 209 1.89 -8.27 23.67
CA PHE A 209 2.85 -9.38 23.71
C PHE A 209 3.59 -9.51 25.07
N SER A 210 3.25 -8.65 26.05
CA SER A 210 3.62 -8.83 27.47
C SER A 210 2.51 -9.54 28.23
#